data_AF-A0A839EQ04-F1
#
_entry.id   AF-A0A839EQ04-F1
#
_cell.length_a   1.000
_cell.length_b   1.000
_cell.length_c   1.000
_cell.angle_alpha   90.00
_cell.angle_beta   90.00
_cell.angle_gamma   90.00
#
_symmetry.space_group_name_H-M   'P 1'
#
loop_
_entity.id
_entity.type
_entity.pdbx_description
1 polymer ?
#
loop_
_entity_poly.entity_id
_entity_poly.type
_entity_poly.pdbx_seq_one_letter_code
_entity_poly.pdbx_strand_id
1 'polypeptide(L)'
;MTAVCETFGVARSNIAERVKHRSAKTRGRPPLADHDLVDDIKAIIADMPTYGYRRVHAILRRKASSEKRSWPNAKRIYRVMKVHGLLLQRHTGATGTRRHDGRVAVEQSNLRWCSDGFEIGCDNKEKVRVAFALDCCDREAIAHVATTEGIKSEDVQAEAFVKTFKRDYVSVNHIPDAETVIAQLPLWFEHYNTLHPHKALGYQSPREFLNRQTEI
;
A
#
# COMPACT_ATOMS: atom_id res chain seq x y z
N MET A 1 48.42 -22.32 -23.76
CA MET A 1 47.31 -22.96 -23.00
C MET A 1 47.37 -24.51 -23.04
N THR A 2 48.54 -25.09 -23.34
CA THR A 2 48.76 -26.55 -23.49
C THR A 2 49.25 -27.17 -22.21
N ALA A 3 50.43 -26.71 -21.76
CA ALA A 3 51.09 -27.19 -20.56
C ALA A 3 50.16 -27.10 -19.35
N VAL A 4 49.45 -25.98 -19.18
CA VAL A 4 48.47 -25.79 -18.10
C VAL A 4 47.39 -26.88 -18.10
N CYS A 5 46.81 -27.22 -19.25
CA CYS A 5 45.75 -28.23 -19.31
C CYS A 5 46.26 -29.64 -19.04
N GLU A 6 47.47 -29.97 -19.49
CA GLU A 6 48.13 -31.25 -19.24
C GLU A 6 48.53 -31.40 -17.76
N THR A 7 49.04 -30.34 -17.13
CA THR A 7 49.38 -30.32 -15.70
C THR A 7 48.15 -30.50 -14.81
N PHE A 8 47.02 -29.89 -15.17
CA PHE A 8 45.78 -30.00 -14.39
C PHE A 8 44.90 -31.21 -14.80
N GLY A 9 45.31 -32.01 -15.78
CA GLY A 9 44.54 -33.19 -16.22
C GLY A 9 43.17 -32.85 -16.83
N VAL A 10 43.05 -31.68 -17.46
CA VAL A 10 41.78 -31.19 -18.03
C VAL A 10 41.86 -31.07 -19.54
N ALA A 11 40.77 -31.41 -20.23
CA ALA A 11 40.69 -31.31 -21.68
C ALA A 11 40.79 -29.84 -22.15
N ARG A 12 41.66 -29.58 -23.13
CA ARG A 12 41.87 -28.24 -23.72
C ARG A 12 40.59 -27.67 -24.33
N SER A 13 39.72 -28.51 -24.89
CA SER A 13 38.41 -28.12 -25.43
C SER A 13 37.47 -27.58 -24.34
N ASN A 14 37.46 -28.19 -23.15
CA ASN A 14 36.64 -27.74 -22.02
C ASN A 14 37.08 -26.36 -21.50
N ILE A 15 38.40 -26.12 -21.40
CA ILE A 15 38.91 -24.79 -21.04
C ILE A 15 38.61 -23.76 -22.14
N ALA A 16 38.80 -24.11 -23.41
CA ALA A 16 38.49 -23.21 -24.52
C ALA A 16 37.00 -22.83 -24.57
N GLU A 17 36.09 -23.78 -24.33
CA GLU A 17 34.66 -23.49 -24.21
C GLU A 17 34.34 -22.64 -22.97
N ARG A 18 34.90 -22.94 -21.80
CA ARG A 18 34.69 -22.14 -20.58
C ARG A 18 35.24 -20.72 -20.67
N VAL A 19 36.26 -20.49 -21.50
CA VAL A 19 36.79 -19.16 -21.78
C VAL A 19 35.89 -18.41 -22.79
N LYS A 20 35.32 -19.13 -23.76
CA LYS A 20 34.36 -18.57 -24.74
C LYS A 20 32.99 -18.25 -24.12
N HIS A 21 32.51 -19.09 -23.21
CA HIS A 21 31.26 -18.90 -22.50
C HIS A 21 31.52 -18.13 -21.21
N ARG A 22 30.93 -16.93 -21.07
CA ARG A 22 30.88 -16.22 -19.77
C ARG A 22 30.41 -17.21 -18.69
N SER A 23 31.06 -17.17 -17.53
CA SER A 23 30.68 -18.00 -16.38
C SER A 23 29.16 -18.01 -16.22
N ALA A 24 28.57 -19.21 -16.12
CA ALA A 24 27.17 -19.33 -15.80
C ALA A 24 26.91 -18.49 -14.55
N LYS A 25 25.91 -17.59 -14.60
CA LYS A 25 25.55 -16.76 -13.44
C LYS A 25 25.48 -17.66 -12.22
N THR A 26 26.23 -17.31 -11.18
CA THR A 26 26.18 -18.00 -9.89
C THR A 26 24.71 -18.22 -9.54
N ARG A 27 24.28 -19.48 -9.40
CA ARG A 27 22.96 -19.77 -8.84
C ARG A 27 22.90 -19.02 -7.51
N GLY A 28 22.01 -18.03 -7.43
CA GLY A 28 21.92 -17.15 -6.26
C GLY A 28 21.71 -17.99 -4.99
N ARG A 29 22.02 -17.39 -3.84
CA ARG A 29 21.78 -18.00 -2.53
C ARG A 29 20.37 -18.62 -2.47
N PRO A 30 20.21 -19.85 -1.93
CA PRO A 30 18.90 -20.46 -1.75
C PRO A 30 17.93 -19.48 -1.06
N PRO A 31 16.64 -19.48 -1.43
CA PRO A 31 15.64 -18.64 -0.78
C PRO A 31 15.66 -18.87 0.74
N LEU A 32 15.63 -17.79 1.51
CA LEU A 32 15.41 -17.86 2.96
C LEU A 32 14.05 -18.52 3.24
N ALA A 33 13.91 -19.14 4.42
CA ALA A 33 12.65 -19.70 4.86
C ALA A 33 11.55 -18.61 4.84
N ASP A 34 10.45 -18.91 4.16
CA ASP A 34 9.36 -17.94 3.94
C ASP A 34 8.21 -18.11 4.94
N HIS A 35 8.23 -19.12 5.83
CA HIS A 35 7.09 -19.44 6.72
C HIS A 35 6.70 -18.27 7.64
N ASP A 36 7.64 -17.75 8.45
CA ASP A 36 7.42 -16.57 9.31
C ASP A 36 6.89 -15.38 8.50
N LEU A 37 7.47 -15.15 7.32
CA LEU A 37 7.10 -14.05 6.46
C LEU A 37 5.67 -14.21 5.89
N VAL A 38 5.23 -15.43 5.62
CA VAL A 38 3.87 -15.70 5.18
C VAL A 38 2.89 -15.40 6.29
N ASP A 39 3.20 -15.77 7.52
CA ASP A 39 2.34 -15.53 8.68
C ASP A 39 2.25 -14.03 9.00
N ASP A 40 3.38 -13.31 8.94
CA ASP A 40 3.41 -11.85 9.05
C ASP A 40 2.56 -11.16 7.98
N ILE A 41 2.65 -11.63 6.73
CA ILE A 41 1.84 -11.11 5.62
C ILE A 41 0.36 -11.39 5.84
N LYS A 42 0.01 -12.61 6.26
CA LYS A 42 -1.38 -13.00 6.52
C LYS A 42 -1.99 -12.19 7.66
N ALA A 43 -1.24 -11.91 8.72
CA ALA A 43 -1.70 -11.04 9.80
C ALA A 43 -2.07 -9.64 9.29
N ILE A 44 -1.24 -9.05 8.42
CA ILE A 44 -1.55 -7.73 7.82
C ILE A 44 -2.75 -7.79 6.89
N ILE A 45 -2.89 -8.86 6.11
CA ILE A 45 -4.01 -9.03 5.17
C ILE A 45 -5.31 -9.31 5.92
N ALA A 46 -5.27 -9.97 7.08
CA ALA A 46 -6.45 -10.19 7.91
C ALA A 46 -7.09 -8.87 8.34
N ASP A 47 -6.28 -7.90 8.75
CA ASP A 47 -6.77 -6.56 9.11
C ASP A 47 -7.11 -5.72 7.88
N MET A 48 -6.26 -5.78 6.84
CA MET A 48 -6.42 -4.98 5.61
C MET A 48 -6.36 -5.86 4.36
N PRO A 49 -7.48 -6.52 3.99
CA PRO A 49 -7.52 -7.46 2.86
C PRO A 49 -7.19 -6.83 1.52
N THR A 50 -7.35 -5.51 1.40
CA THR A 50 -7.16 -4.73 0.17
C THR A 50 -5.72 -4.24 0.00
N TYR A 51 -4.79 -4.65 0.87
CA TYR A 51 -3.39 -4.24 0.78
C TYR A 51 -2.61 -5.11 -0.21
N GLY A 52 -2.16 -4.47 -1.29
CA GLY A 52 -1.20 -5.08 -2.21
C GLY A 52 0.21 -5.14 -1.61
N TYR A 53 1.08 -5.92 -2.23
CA TYR A 53 2.43 -6.21 -1.73
C TYR A 53 3.28 -4.97 -1.35
N ARG A 54 3.07 -3.82 -2.02
CA ARG A 54 3.81 -2.57 -1.69
C ARG A 54 3.35 -1.97 -0.37
N ARG A 55 2.05 -2.03 -0.06
CA ARG A 55 1.52 -1.58 1.23
C ARG A 55 1.90 -2.56 2.34
N VAL A 56 1.80 -3.86 2.09
CA VAL A 56 2.29 -4.89 3.02
C VAL A 56 3.77 -4.69 3.35
N HIS A 57 4.61 -4.46 2.34
CA HIS A 57 6.03 -4.13 2.55
C HIS A 57 6.24 -2.88 3.41
N ALA A 58 5.43 -1.84 3.22
CA ALA A 58 5.53 -0.63 4.02
C ALA A 58 5.21 -0.89 5.50
N ILE A 59 4.14 -1.63 5.78
CA ILE A 59 3.76 -2.03 7.15
C ILE A 59 4.84 -2.92 7.79
N LEU A 60 5.34 -3.92 7.07
CA LEU A 60 6.42 -4.79 7.58
C LEU A 60 7.70 -4.01 7.86
N ARG A 61 8.05 -3.07 6.97
CA ARG A 61 9.19 -2.19 7.18
C ARG A 61 9.01 -1.32 8.44
N ARG A 62 7.80 -0.81 8.67
CA ARG A 62 7.49 -0.02 9.87
C ARG A 62 7.65 -0.83 11.14
N LYS A 63 7.03 -2.02 11.21
CA LYS A 63 7.15 -2.96 12.34
C LYS A 63 8.60 -3.36 12.62
N ALA A 64 9.34 -3.73 11.58
CA ALA A 64 10.75 -4.06 11.71
C ALA A 64 11.60 -2.86 12.16
N SER A 65 11.27 -1.64 11.71
CA SER A 65 11.97 -0.42 12.14
C SER A 65 11.74 -0.11 13.61
N SER A 66 10.52 -0.26 14.13
CA SER A 66 10.24 -0.09 15.57
C SER A 66 10.95 -1.14 16.42
N GLU A 67 11.10 -2.36 15.89
CA GLU A 67 11.79 -3.48 16.55
C GLU A 67 13.31 -3.48 16.32
N LYS A 68 13.85 -2.49 15.60
CA LYS A 68 15.27 -2.40 15.18
C LYS A 68 15.78 -3.66 14.46
N ARG A 69 14.90 -4.34 13.72
CA ARG A 69 15.19 -5.54 12.92
C ARG A 69 15.34 -5.20 11.44
N SER A 70 16.03 -6.08 10.70
CA SER A 70 16.06 -6.00 9.24
C SER A 70 14.71 -6.41 8.64
N TRP A 71 14.27 -5.72 7.59
CA TRP A 71 13.03 -6.01 6.88
C TRP A 71 13.25 -6.73 5.54
N PRO A 72 12.30 -7.56 5.08
CA PRO A 72 12.36 -8.22 3.79
C PRO A 72 12.33 -7.24 2.61
N ASN A 73 13.04 -7.57 1.53
CA ASN A 73 12.95 -6.80 0.28
C ASN A 73 11.55 -6.92 -0.36
N ALA A 74 11.02 -5.83 -0.90
CA ALA A 74 9.73 -5.81 -1.61
C ALA A 74 9.58 -6.88 -2.71
N LYS A 75 10.67 -7.23 -3.42
CA LYS A 75 10.66 -8.31 -4.43
C LYS A 75 10.45 -9.69 -3.79
N ARG A 76 10.99 -9.91 -2.58
CA ARG A 76 10.77 -11.14 -1.82
C ARG A 76 9.31 -11.24 -1.40
N ILE A 77 8.73 -10.16 -0.88
CA ILE A 77 7.31 -10.11 -0.49
C ILE A 77 6.42 -10.38 -1.71
N TYR A 78 6.68 -9.73 -2.85
CA TYR A 78 5.95 -10.01 -4.08
C TYR A 78 6.02 -11.49 -4.47
N ARG A 79 7.21 -12.10 -4.45
CA ARG A 79 7.40 -13.53 -4.75
C ARG A 79 6.59 -14.41 -3.80
N VAL A 80 6.69 -14.16 -2.49
CA VAL A 80 5.99 -14.92 -1.45
C VAL A 80 4.48 -14.80 -1.63
N MET A 81 3.95 -13.58 -1.73
CA MET A 81 2.52 -13.36 -1.99
C MET A 81 2.05 -14.05 -3.27
N LYS A 82 2.86 -14.05 -4.33
CA LYS A 82 2.53 -14.73 -5.59
C LYS A 82 2.44 -16.25 -5.41
N VAL A 83 3.42 -16.87 -4.75
CA VAL A 83 3.45 -18.32 -4.52
C VAL A 83 2.28 -18.78 -3.66
N HIS A 84 1.88 -17.97 -2.68
CA HIS A 84 0.78 -18.29 -1.77
C HIS A 84 -0.59 -17.78 -2.24
N GLY A 85 -0.71 -17.25 -3.46
CA GLY A 85 -2.00 -16.79 -4.00
C GLY A 85 -2.58 -15.54 -3.31
N LEU A 86 -1.76 -14.76 -2.60
CA LEU A 86 -2.16 -13.60 -1.80
C LEU A 86 -2.12 -12.27 -2.58
N LEU A 87 -1.89 -12.30 -3.89
CA LEU A 87 -1.89 -11.09 -4.70
C LEU A 87 -3.33 -10.67 -5.01
N LEU A 88 -3.60 -9.37 -4.87
CA LEU A 88 -4.86 -8.78 -5.29
C LEU A 88 -5.11 -9.02 -6.77
N GLN A 89 -6.36 -9.31 -7.11
CA GLN A 89 -6.81 -9.37 -8.50
C GLN A 89 -6.50 -8.05 -9.20
N ARG A 90 -5.96 -8.15 -10.41
CA ARG A 90 -5.64 -6.96 -11.20
C ARG A 90 -6.96 -6.29 -11.57
N HIS A 91 -7.13 -5.05 -11.13
CA HIS A 91 -8.26 -4.23 -11.56
C HIS A 91 -8.12 -3.97 -13.07
N THR A 92 -8.96 -4.64 -13.86
CA THR A 92 -9.09 -4.43 -15.30
C THR A 92 -10.04 -3.27 -15.46
N GLY A 93 -9.51 -2.04 -15.47
CA GLY A 93 -10.33 -0.85 -15.33
C GLY A 93 -11.23 -0.59 -16.52
N ALA A 94 -12.43 -0.07 -16.24
CA ALA A 94 -13.23 0.65 -17.21
C ALA A 94 -12.45 1.88 -17.70
N THR A 95 -12.26 1.95 -19.02
CA THR A 95 -11.73 3.12 -19.73
C THR A 95 -12.74 4.25 -19.67
N GLY A 96 -12.39 5.35 -19.00
CA GLY A 96 -13.15 6.59 -19.10
C GLY A 96 -13.35 7.33 -17.79
N THR A 97 -12.28 7.89 -17.23
CA THR A 97 -12.43 9.08 -16.38
C THR A 97 -11.47 10.15 -16.90
N ARG A 98 -12.00 11.36 -17.07
CA ARG A 98 -11.22 12.56 -17.42
C ARG A 98 -10.21 12.76 -16.29
N ARG A 99 -8.96 12.36 -16.53
CA ARG A 99 -7.87 12.74 -15.64
C ARG A 99 -7.75 14.26 -15.73
N HIS A 100 -7.92 14.93 -14.61
CA HIS A 100 -7.58 16.34 -14.52
C HIS A 100 -6.05 16.44 -14.50
N ASP A 101 -5.49 17.30 -15.34
CA ASP A 101 -4.06 17.58 -15.40
C ASP A 101 -3.60 18.57 -14.31
N GLY A 102 -4.55 19.09 -13.52
CA GLY A 102 -4.27 20.01 -12.42
C GLY A 102 -3.56 19.33 -11.26
N ARG A 103 -2.34 19.77 -10.93
CA ARG A 103 -1.66 19.39 -9.69
C ARG A 103 -2.26 20.17 -8.53
N VAL A 104 -3.17 19.55 -7.78
CA VAL A 104 -3.67 20.08 -6.50
C VAL A 104 -2.76 19.57 -5.39
N ALA A 105 -1.56 20.15 -5.26
CA ALA A 105 -0.63 19.87 -4.17
C ALA A 105 0.18 21.14 -3.84
N VAL A 106 0.29 21.45 -2.56
CA VAL A 106 1.10 22.55 -2.02
C VAL A 106 2.34 21.98 -1.32
N GLU A 107 3.40 22.78 -1.17
CA GLU A 107 4.68 22.31 -0.61
C GLU A 107 4.69 22.25 0.92
N GLN A 108 3.87 23.07 1.58
CA GLN A 108 3.77 23.13 3.04
C GLN A 108 2.36 22.71 3.49
N SER A 109 2.31 22.00 4.61
CA SER A 109 1.06 21.64 5.28
C SER A 109 0.31 22.91 5.75
N ASN A 110 -1.01 22.82 5.90
CA ASN A 110 -1.90 23.88 6.37
C ASN A 110 -1.98 25.13 5.46
N LEU A 111 -1.62 25.01 4.18
CA LEU A 111 -1.79 26.09 3.19
C LEU A 111 -3.01 25.92 2.29
N ARG A 112 -3.44 24.68 2.06
CA ARG A 112 -4.58 24.39 1.21
C ARG A 112 -5.27 23.12 1.66
N TRP A 113 -6.59 23.23 1.85
CA TRP A 113 -7.45 22.11 2.18
C TRP A 113 -8.38 21.77 1.03
N CYS A 114 -8.66 20.48 0.93
CA CYS A 114 -9.50 19.87 -0.07
C CYS A 114 -10.68 19.26 0.69
N SER A 115 -11.87 19.86 0.62
CA SER A 115 -13.08 19.29 1.22
C SER A 115 -13.87 18.50 0.20
N ASP A 116 -14.42 17.36 0.61
CA ASP A 116 -15.31 16.55 -0.21
C ASP A 116 -16.23 15.73 0.68
N GLY A 117 -17.11 14.94 0.10
CA GLY A 117 -17.93 13.99 0.84
C GLY A 117 -18.10 12.65 0.15
N PHE A 118 -18.96 11.79 0.68
CA PHE A 118 -19.44 10.56 0.06
C PHE A 118 -20.59 9.94 0.85
N GLU A 119 -21.39 9.15 0.15
CA GLU A 119 -22.47 8.36 0.75
C GLU A 119 -22.04 6.90 0.95
N ILE A 120 -22.31 6.35 2.12
CA ILE A 120 -22.20 4.93 2.48
C ILE A 120 -23.62 4.38 2.62
N GLY A 121 -23.96 3.35 1.86
CA GLY A 121 -25.21 2.61 2.07
C GLY A 121 -24.99 1.48 3.07
N CYS A 122 -25.87 1.40 4.07
CA CYS A 122 -25.85 0.36 5.11
C CYS A 122 -26.76 -0.82 4.69
N ASP A 123 -26.59 -1.97 5.34
CA ASP A 123 -27.35 -3.20 5.03
C ASP A 123 -28.86 -3.02 5.28
N ASN A 124 -29.23 -2.24 6.30
CA ASN A 124 -30.61 -1.86 6.61
C ASN A 124 -31.23 -0.81 5.66
N LYS A 125 -30.51 -0.43 4.58
CA LYS A 125 -30.86 0.61 3.60
C LYS A 125 -30.72 2.05 4.08
N GLU A 126 -30.27 2.30 5.31
CA GLU A 126 -29.89 3.63 5.74
C GLU A 126 -28.66 4.13 4.98
N LYS A 127 -28.52 5.45 4.93
CA LYS A 127 -27.44 6.11 4.20
C LYS A 127 -26.71 7.05 5.13
N VAL A 128 -25.40 6.84 5.27
CA VAL A 128 -24.52 7.76 6.00
C VAL A 128 -23.80 8.61 4.98
N ARG A 129 -23.91 9.93 5.13
CA ARG A 129 -23.20 10.90 4.31
C ARG A 129 -22.07 11.47 5.14
N VAL A 130 -20.87 11.31 4.64
CA VAL A 130 -19.63 11.75 5.27
C VAL A 130 -19.11 12.93 4.48
N ALA A 131 -18.86 14.06 5.14
CA ALA A 131 -18.05 15.15 4.61
C ALA A 131 -16.72 15.18 5.36
N PHE A 132 -15.63 15.52 4.67
CA PHE A 132 -14.30 15.57 5.26
C PHE A 132 -13.47 16.71 4.65
N ALA A 133 -12.43 17.12 5.37
CA ALA A 133 -11.41 18.03 4.89
C ALA A 133 -10.04 17.34 4.98
N LEU A 134 -9.32 17.30 3.85
CA LEU A 134 -7.94 16.83 3.78
C LEU A 134 -6.97 17.98 3.56
N ASP A 135 -5.78 17.90 4.14
CA ASP A 135 -4.65 18.72 3.72
C ASP A 135 -4.15 18.27 2.33
N CYS A 136 -3.94 19.21 1.41
CA CYS A 136 -3.53 18.86 0.04
C CYS A 136 -1.99 18.61 -0.08
N CYS A 137 -1.19 18.84 0.98
CA CYS A 137 0.24 18.47 1.08
C CYS A 137 0.41 17.04 1.61
N ASP A 138 0.06 16.82 2.88
CA ASP A 138 0.34 15.60 3.63
C ASP A 138 -0.80 14.57 3.59
N ARG A 139 -1.97 14.97 3.08
CA ARG A 139 -3.18 14.14 2.94
C ARG A 139 -3.81 13.71 4.26
N GLU A 140 -3.49 14.37 5.37
CA GLU A 140 -4.13 14.14 6.66
C GLU A 140 -5.61 14.53 6.57
N ALA A 141 -6.46 13.65 7.09
CA ALA A 141 -7.86 13.97 7.32
C ALA A 141 -7.98 14.76 8.61
N ILE A 142 -8.15 16.08 8.47
CA ILE A 142 -8.15 17.04 9.57
C ILE A 142 -9.49 17.00 10.30
N ALA A 143 -10.58 16.93 9.55
CA ALA A 143 -11.92 16.91 10.08
C ALA A 143 -12.82 16.01 9.24
N HIS A 144 -13.79 15.38 9.90
CA HIS A 144 -14.88 14.69 9.25
C HIS A 144 -16.18 14.90 10.02
N VAL A 145 -17.29 14.93 9.30
CA VAL A 145 -18.64 14.97 9.84
C VAL A 145 -19.44 13.89 9.12
N ALA A 146 -20.22 13.13 9.89
CA ALA A 146 -21.07 12.09 9.36
C ALA A 146 -22.50 12.29 9.85
N THR A 147 -23.45 12.19 8.93
CA THR A 147 -24.87 12.39 9.22
C THR A 147 -25.73 11.55 8.28
N THR A 148 -26.91 11.16 8.76
CA THR A 148 -27.94 10.51 7.94
C THR A 148 -28.76 11.52 7.13
N GLU A 149 -28.76 12.79 7.53
CA GLU A 149 -29.54 13.88 6.94
C GLU A 149 -28.68 15.15 6.69
N GLY A 150 -29.01 15.94 5.66
CA GLY A 150 -28.49 17.31 5.54
C GLY A 150 -27.26 17.55 4.67
N ILE A 151 -26.52 16.52 4.24
CA ILE A 151 -25.47 16.66 3.21
C ILE A 151 -26.04 16.21 1.86
N LYS A 152 -26.03 17.06 0.83
CA LYS A 152 -26.55 16.67 -0.50
C LYS A 152 -25.48 15.93 -1.28
N SER A 153 -25.89 14.91 -2.05
CA SER A 153 -25.01 14.07 -2.86
C SER A 153 -24.32 14.81 -4.02
N GLU A 154 -24.78 16.03 -4.32
CA GLU A 154 -24.31 16.86 -5.44
C GLU A 154 -22.98 17.57 -5.13
N ASP A 155 -22.60 17.68 -3.86
CA ASP A 155 -21.41 18.43 -3.38
C ASP A 155 -20.11 17.58 -3.33
N VAL A 156 -20.12 16.40 -3.96
CA VAL A 156 -19.19 15.31 -3.66
C VAL A 156 -18.50 14.79 -4.93
N GLN A 157 -17.21 15.09 -5.16
CA GLN A 157 -16.49 14.73 -6.40
C GLN A 157 -15.01 14.30 -6.25
N ALA A 158 -14.57 13.78 -5.11
CA ALA A 158 -13.20 13.27 -4.96
C ALA A 158 -13.12 11.77 -5.24
N GLU A 159 -13.10 11.38 -6.51
CA GLU A 159 -13.09 9.96 -6.89
C GLU A 159 -11.93 9.15 -6.27
N ALA A 160 -10.71 9.71 -6.21
CA ALA A 160 -9.54 8.92 -5.88
C ALA A 160 -9.44 8.54 -4.39
N PHE A 161 -9.70 9.49 -3.48
CA PHE A 161 -9.75 9.22 -2.04
C PHE A 161 -10.97 8.37 -1.71
N VAL A 162 -12.17 8.80 -2.14
CA VAL A 162 -13.43 8.11 -1.81
C VAL A 162 -13.40 6.66 -2.29
N LYS A 163 -12.91 6.39 -3.51
CA LYS A 163 -12.77 5.02 -4.01
C LYS A 163 -11.83 4.18 -3.15
N THR A 164 -10.73 4.77 -2.71
CA THR A 164 -9.76 4.07 -1.85
C THR A 164 -10.35 3.81 -0.47
N PHE A 165 -11.01 4.80 0.14
CA PHE A 165 -11.61 4.71 1.46
C PHE A 165 -12.75 3.69 1.48
N LYS A 166 -13.67 3.75 0.51
CA LYS A 166 -14.76 2.78 0.37
C LYS A 166 -14.24 1.36 0.18
N ARG A 167 -13.22 1.18 -0.65
CA ARG A 167 -12.60 -0.14 -0.83
C ARG A 167 -11.93 -0.62 0.46
N ASP A 168 -11.10 0.21 1.07
CA ASP A 168 -10.18 -0.22 2.13
C ASP A 168 -10.86 -0.30 3.51
N TYR A 169 -11.97 0.40 3.74
CA TYR A 169 -12.69 0.40 5.03
C TYR A 169 -14.13 -0.06 4.87
N VAL A 170 -14.92 0.61 4.02
CA VAL A 170 -16.37 0.33 3.95
C VAL A 170 -16.65 -1.09 3.46
N SER A 171 -15.99 -1.55 2.40
CA SER A 171 -16.28 -2.87 1.81
C SER A 171 -15.73 -4.07 2.57
N VAL A 172 -14.87 -3.83 3.57
CA VAL A 172 -14.25 -4.90 4.37
C VAL A 172 -14.87 -5.03 5.77
N ASN A 173 -15.66 -4.04 6.20
CA ASN A 173 -16.30 -4.03 7.51
C ASN A 173 -17.79 -4.36 7.39
N HIS A 174 -18.36 -4.92 8.47
CA HIS A 174 -19.80 -5.11 8.58
C HIS A 174 -20.48 -3.79 8.94
N ILE A 175 -21.50 -3.40 8.16
CA ILE A 175 -22.16 -2.10 8.21
C ILE A 175 -23.70 -2.25 8.33
N PRO A 176 -24.19 -2.77 9.47
CA PRO A 176 -25.60 -3.13 9.64
C PRO A 176 -26.54 -1.91 9.56
N ASP A 177 -26.14 -0.79 10.18
CA ASP A 177 -26.93 0.43 10.35
C ASP A 177 -26.05 1.69 10.38
N ALA A 178 -26.70 2.85 10.28
CA ALA A 178 -26.01 4.13 10.24
C ALA A 178 -25.27 4.46 11.54
N GLU A 179 -25.82 4.06 12.69
CA GLU A 179 -25.21 4.29 14.00
C GLU A 179 -23.85 3.59 14.10
N THR A 180 -23.80 2.32 13.69
CA THR A 180 -22.59 1.51 13.66
C THR A 180 -21.53 2.12 12.75
N VAL A 181 -21.93 2.56 11.55
CA VAL A 181 -21.00 3.22 10.61
C VAL A 181 -20.46 4.53 11.20
N ILE A 182 -21.32 5.37 11.76
CA ILE A 182 -20.91 6.64 12.38
C ILE A 182 -19.94 6.39 13.55
N ALA A 183 -20.19 5.36 14.35
CA ALA A 183 -19.31 4.98 15.46
C ALA A 183 -17.93 4.46 14.99
N GLN A 184 -17.86 3.80 13.83
CA GLN A 184 -16.61 3.26 13.28
C GLN A 184 -15.78 4.31 12.51
N LEU A 185 -16.41 5.35 11.95
CA LEU A 185 -15.73 6.36 11.14
C LEU A 185 -14.50 7.00 11.82
N PRO A 186 -14.55 7.42 13.10
CA PRO A 186 -13.38 7.96 13.78
C PRO A 186 -12.19 7.01 13.78
N LEU A 187 -12.42 5.70 13.99
CA LEU A 187 -11.36 4.69 13.99
C LEU A 187 -10.77 4.51 12.59
N TRP A 188 -11.60 4.53 11.55
CA TRP A 188 -11.13 4.44 10.16
C TRP A 188 -10.30 5.66 9.75
N PHE A 189 -10.72 6.87 10.14
CA PHE A 189 -9.95 8.10 9.89
C PHE A 189 -8.65 8.12 10.68
N GLU A 190 -8.65 7.65 11.92
CA GLU A 190 -7.43 7.54 12.72
C GLU A 190 -6.45 6.53 12.12
N HIS A 191 -6.93 5.35 11.71
CA HIS A 191 -6.11 4.37 10.98
C HIS A 191 -5.60 4.95 9.64
N TYR A 192 -6.43 5.71 8.92
CA TYR A 192 -6.02 6.40 7.72
C TYR A 192 -4.85 7.37 7.98
N ASN A 193 -4.96 8.22 9.02
CA ASN A 193 -3.96 9.23 9.36
C ASN A 193 -2.66 8.65 9.94
N THR A 194 -2.75 7.54 10.67
CA THR A 194 -1.61 6.99 11.43
C THR A 194 -0.98 5.76 10.76
N LEU A 195 -1.78 4.94 10.10
CA LEU A 195 -1.36 3.60 9.65
C LEU A 195 -1.35 3.43 8.13
N HIS A 196 -2.28 4.05 7.41
CA HIS A 196 -2.46 3.78 5.98
C HIS A 196 -1.26 4.20 5.12
N PRO A 197 -0.60 3.28 4.37
CA PRO A 197 0.53 3.65 3.53
C PRO A 197 0.10 4.31 2.20
N HIS A 198 0.51 5.56 1.99
CA HIS A 198 0.20 6.32 0.78
C HIS A 198 1.35 6.30 -0.22
N LYS A 199 1.09 5.80 -1.44
CA LYS A 199 2.10 5.79 -2.53
C LYS A 199 2.72 7.17 -2.79
N ALA A 200 1.92 8.24 -2.72
CA ALA A 200 2.40 9.59 -2.98
C ALA A 200 3.29 10.15 -1.88
N LEU A 201 3.14 9.66 -0.65
CA LEU A 201 3.97 10.02 0.50
C LEU A 201 5.11 9.02 0.70
N GLY A 202 5.56 8.35 -0.36
CA GLY A 202 6.61 7.34 -0.25
C GLY A 202 6.24 6.10 0.59
N TYR A 203 4.94 5.78 0.69
CA TYR A 203 4.36 4.75 1.55
C TYR A 203 4.41 5.05 3.06
N GLN A 204 4.52 6.31 3.43
CA GLN A 204 4.24 6.77 4.79
C GLN A 204 2.74 7.00 4.99
N SER A 205 2.29 7.00 6.24
CA SER A 205 0.98 7.56 6.61
C SER A 205 1.06 9.09 6.66
N PRO A 206 -0.08 9.80 6.63
CA PRO A 206 -0.10 11.26 6.72
C PRO A 206 0.68 11.81 7.93
N ARG A 207 0.46 11.26 9.14
CA ARG A 207 1.17 11.72 10.33
C ARG A 207 2.66 11.39 10.33
N GLU A 208 3.08 10.25 9.77
CA GLU A 208 4.50 9.95 9.61
C GLU A 208 5.19 10.92 8.65
N PHE A 209 4.49 11.35 7.61
CA PHE A 209 5.01 12.32 6.65
C PHE A 209 5.14 13.70 7.31
N LEU A 210 4.09 14.14 8.01
CA LEU A 210 4.08 15.39 8.76
C LEU A 210 5.21 15.44 9.80
N ASN A 211 5.32 14.42 10.66
CA ASN A 211 6.36 14.35 11.69
C ASN A 211 7.78 14.45 11.10
N ARG A 212 8.01 13.81 9.95
CA ARG A 212 9.31 13.90 9.26
C ARG A 212 9.58 15.30 8.71
N GLN A 213 8.57 16.03 8.26
CA GLN A 213 8.74 17.40 7.79
C GLN A 213 9.02 18.38 8.94
N THR A 214 8.46 18.13 10.13
CA THR A 214 8.68 18.95 11.33
C THR A 214 10.02 18.68 12.03
N GLU A 215 10.66 17.55 11.75
CA GLU A 215 11.98 17.17 12.29
C GLU A 215 13.17 17.82 11.54
N ILE A 216 12.90 18.59 10.48
CA ILE A 216 13.90 19.31 9.65
C ILE A 216 13.89 20.78 10.03
#